data_AF-A0AA38YJH9-F1
#
_entry.id   AF-A0AA38YJH9-F1
#
_cell.length_a   1.000
_cell.length_b   1.000
_cell.length_c   1.000
_cell.angle_alpha   90.00
_cell.angle_beta   90.00
_cell.angle_gamma   90.00
#
_symmetry.space_group_name_H-M   'P 1'
#
loop_
_entity.id
_entity.type
_entity.pdbx_description
1 polymer ?
#
loop_
_entity_poly.entity_id
_entity_poly.type
_entity_poly.pdbx_seq_one_letter_code
_entity_poly.pdbx_strand_id
1 'polypeptide(L)'
;MAAVALNGLKMAATSQAYLESTPVNDTRKLLSDLCRHFYGLGWVSGTGGSITIKVHDESIPKPQQLIVMSPSGVQKERMVPEDMYVLSPSGCFLSSPSPKPYPNKPPKCSDCAPLFLKAYLMRNAGAVIHSHGMESCIVTMIDPLSKEFRITHMEMIKGIQGHGYYDELVVPIIENTAYERELTDALAEAIEAYPKTTAVLVRNHGIYIWGDSWIHAKTQAECYHYLFDAAIKLYQLGLDWSTPDHGPIKKYGGKTNMSVKAGTVNSNHETEPSRRCIVLDIEGTTTPISFVTDVLFPFARNNVSRHLAATYETDETQDDIKLLRTQVQNDLEQGIVGAVPIPPDDAGKEEVIAALVANVEAMIKADRKITALKQLQGHIWRTGFQNNELEGVVFEDVPEALQKWHASGIKVTLASYVSFYSFIFLTDVLLTFYVVLNF
;
A
#
# COMPACT_ATOMS: atom_id res chain seq x y z
N MET A 1 27.12 23.29 25.38
CA MET A 1 27.63 24.67 25.27
C MET A 1 26.50 25.56 24.80
N ALA A 2 26.21 26.60 25.59
CA ALA A 2 25.37 27.78 25.38
C ALA A 2 24.00 27.63 24.67
N ALA A 3 22.94 27.74 25.46
CA ALA A 3 21.59 28.06 25.00
C ALA A 3 21.57 29.48 24.42
N VAL A 4 21.14 29.62 23.16
CA VAL A 4 20.80 30.91 22.57
C VAL A 4 19.32 31.16 22.86
N ALA A 5 19.06 32.03 23.82
CA ALA A 5 17.73 32.53 24.13
C ALA A 5 17.29 33.53 23.06
N LEU A 6 16.21 33.24 22.35
CA LEU A 6 15.49 34.19 21.52
C LEU A 6 14.25 34.69 22.30
N ASN A 7 14.38 35.92 22.80
CA ASN A 7 13.34 36.89 23.15
C ASN A 7 12.03 36.39 23.80
N GLY A 8 11.96 36.54 25.13
CA GLY A 8 11.08 37.56 25.74
C GLY A 8 9.56 37.33 25.84
N LEU A 9 9.02 36.18 25.44
CA LEU A 9 7.65 35.80 25.81
C LEU A 9 7.68 34.87 27.02
N LYS A 10 7.10 35.32 28.15
CA LYS A 10 6.78 34.46 29.30
C LYS A 10 5.92 33.30 28.79
N MET A 11 6.54 32.16 28.50
CA MET A 11 5.82 30.93 28.23
C MET A 11 5.03 30.57 29.49
N ALA A 12 3.72 30.34 29.35
CA ALA A 12 2.98 29.63 30.37
C ALA A 12 3.71 28.32 30.64
N ALA A 13 4.20 28.13 31.86
CA ALA A 13 4.90 26.91 32.22
C ALA A 13 3.95 25.73 31.95
N THR A 14 4.31 24.86 31.00
CA THR A 14 3.58 23.61 30.78
C THR A 14 3.60 22.85 32.10
N SER A 15 2.42 22.57 32.66
CA SER A 15 2.35 21.87 33.95
C SER A 15 2.91 20.46 33.79
N GLN A 16 3.65 19.99 34.81
CA GLN A 16 4.12 18.59 34.86
C GLN A 16 2.96 17.60 34.68
N ALA A 17 1.78 17.95 35.20
CA ALA A 17 0.54 17.19 35.04
C ALA A 17 0.12 16.99 33.57
N TYR A 18 0.35 17.97 32.69
CA TYR A 18 0.03 17.78 31.26
C TYR A 18 1.05 16.86 30.58
N LEU A 19 2.34 16.97 30.92
CA LEU A 19 3.39 16.09 30.37
C LEU A 19 3.17 14.60 30.72
N GLU A 20 2.58 14.34 31.88
CA GLU A 20 2.29 13.00 32.39
C GLU A 20 0.86 12.52 32.06
N SER A 21 0.10 13.34 31.34
CA SER A 21 -1.31 13.06 31.03
C SER A 21 -1.50 11.88 30.08
N THR A 22 -2.69 11.27 30.14
CA THR A 22 -3.10 10.17 29.25
C THR A 22 -2.96 10.52 27.76
N PRO A 23 -3.39 11.70 27.26
CA PRO A 23 -3.22 12.07 25.85
C PRO A 23 -1.75 12.05 25.37
N VAL A 24 -0.82 12.52 26.21
CA VAL A 24 0.61 12.52 25.86
C VAL A 24 1.12 11.08 25.78
N ASN A 25 0.78 10.24 26.76
CA ASN A 25 1.21 8.85 26.79
C ASN A 25 0.63 8.02 25.63
N ASP A 26 -0.64 8.24 25.28
CA ASP A 26 -1.26 7.55 24.14
C ASP A 26 -0.67 8.02 22.82
N THR A 27 -0.32 9.30 22.69
CA THR A 27 0.40 9.82 21.52
C THR A 27 1.79 9.18 21.39
N ARG A 28 2.52 8.95 22.48
CA ARG A 28 3.82 8.24 22.47
C ARG A 28 3.68 6.78 21.99
N LYS A 29 2.64 6.07 22.46
CA LYS A 29 2.32 4.70 22.01
C LYS A 29 2.01 4.67 20.52
N LEU A 30 1.08 5.54 20.08
CA LEU A 30 0.70 5.67 18.69
C LEU A 30 1.91 5.93 17.79
N LEU A 31 2.81 6.84 18.18
CA LEU A 31 3.99 7.18 17.39
C LEU A 31 4.97 5.99 17.29
N SER A 32 5.07 5.18 18.35
CA SER A 32 5.87 3.94 18.35
C SER A 32 5.28 2.90 17.39
N ASP A 33 3.97 2.73 17.40
CA ASP A 33 3.26 1.77 16.53
C ASP A 33 3.28 2.19 15.06
N LEU A 34 3.10 3.49 14.79
CA LEU A 34 3.23 4.04 13.44
C LEU A 34 4.64 3.86 12.89
N CYS A 35 5.68 4.07 13.69
CA CYS A 35 7.06 3.84 13.23
C CYS A 35 7.32 2.37 12.89
N ARG A 36 6.77 1.43 13.66
CA ARG A 36 6.84 0.00 13.35
C ARG A 36 6.13 -0.34 12.05
N HIS A 37 4.94 0.23 11.85
CA HIS A 37 4.21 0.06 10.61
C HIS A 37 4.96 0.65 9.40
N PHE A 38 5.44 1.88 9.51
CA PHE A 38 6.18 2.57 8.45
C PHE A 38 7.50 1.88 8.12
N TYR A 39 8.15 1.24 9.09
CA TYR A 39 9.31 0.40 8.82
C TYR A 39 8.94 -0.79 7.94
N GLY A 40 7.82 -1.46 8.21
CA GLY A 40 7.30 -2.55 7.37
C GLY A 40 6.98 -2.12 5.94
N LEU A 41 6.62 -0.85 5.73
CA LEU A 41 6.41 -0.23 4.42
C LEU A 41 7.73 0.25 3.76
N GLY A 42 8.86 0.19 4.46
CA GLY A 42 10.17 0.64 3.99
C GLY A 42 10.46 2.13 4.18
N TRP A 43 9.50 2.93 4.66
CA TRP A 43 9.58 4.40 4.73
C TRP A 43 10.58 4.94 5.74
N VAL A 44 10.87 4.19 6.81
CA VAL A 44 11.75 4.62 7.91
C VAL A 44 12.87 3.60 8.17
N SER A 45 13.38 3.00 7.10
CA SER A 45 14.45 2.00 7.13
C SER A 45 15.80 2.60 7.51
N GLY A 46 16.71 1.79 8.07
CA GLY A 46 18.11 2.21 8.28
C GLY A 46 18.29 3.40 9.25
N THR A 47 17.36 3.59 10.20
CA THR A 47 17.25 4.74 11.11
C THR A 47 16.80 6.06 10.49
N GLY A 48 16.62 6.08 9.17
CA GLY A 48 16.09 7.19 8.39
C GLY A 48 14.61 7.45 8.62
N GLY A 49 14.14 8.57 8.10
CA GLY A 49 12.78 9.06 8.34
C GLY A 49 12.46 9.37 9.81
N SER A 50 11.32 9.99 10.04
CA SER A 50 10.87 10.41 11.37
C SER A 50 9.40 10.80 11.32
N ILE A 51 8.71 10.79 12.44
CA ILE A 51 7.33 11.27 12.56
C ILE A 51 7.21 12.15 13.80
N THR A 52 6.34 13.15 13.69
CA THR A 52 5.91 13.98 14.80
C THR A 52 4.41 14.19 14.79
N ILE A 53 3.81 14.25 15.98
CA ILE A 53 2.37 14.41 16.17
C ILE A 53 2.14 15.47 17.26
N LYS A 54 1.21 16.39 17.03
CA LYS A 54 0.64 17.21 18.11
C LYS A 54 -0.30 16.36 18.95
N VAL A 55 -0.11 16.41 20.26
CA VAL A 55 -0.93 15.67 21.22
C VAL A 55 -2.38 16.12 21.09
N HIS A 56 -3.25 15.19 20.71
CA HIS A 56 -4.66 15.48 20.56
C HIS A 56 -5.33 15.54 21.94
N ASP A 57 -5.54 16.76 22.42
CA ASP A 57 -6.27 17.05 23.65
C ASP A 57 -7.34 18.10 23.33
N GLU A 58 -8.62 17.71 23.41
CA GLU A 58 -9.76 18.58 23.10
C GLU A 58 -9.85 19.80 24.01
N SER A 59 -9.27 19.73 25.22
CA SER A 59 -9.26 20.85 26.17
C SER A 59 -8.23 21.92 25.82
N ILE A 60 -7.31 21.63 24.90
CA ILE A 60 -6.20 22.52 24.54
C ILE A 60 -6.25 22.86 23.04
N PRO A 61 -6.27 24.15 22.65
CA PRO A 61 -6.24 24.54 21.25
C PRO A 61 -5.04 23.96 20.52
N LYS A 62 -5.23 23.44 19.29
CA LYS A 62 -4.16 22.83 18.47
C LYS A 62 -2.85 23.64 18.38
N PRO A 63 -2.86 24.97 18.25
CA PRO A 63 -1.61 25.76 18.25
C PRO A 63 -0.83 25.70 19.57
N GLN A 64 -1.46 25.31 20.66
CA GLN A 64 -0.92 25.24 22.02
C GLN A 64 -0.67 23.78 22.50
N GLN A 65 -1.04 22.78 21.70
CA GLN A 65 -0.81 21.38 22.02
C GLN A 65 0.68 21.03 21.95
N LEU A 66 1.10 20.12 22.84
CA LEU A 66 2.46 19.60 22.87
C LEU A 66 2.76 18.81 21.61
N ILE A 67 4.05 18.68 21.31
CA ILE A 67 4.54 17.95 20.13
C ILE A 67 5.29 16.72 20.63
N VAL A 68 4.88 15.54 20.20
CA VAL A 68 5.64 14.30 20.40
C VAL A 68 6.44 13.99 19.14
N MET A 69 7.68 13.55 19.29
CA MET A 69 8.60 13.33 18.17
C MET A 69 9.47 12.10 18.36
N SER A 70 9.66 11.33 17.28
CA SER A 70 10.60 10.21 17.29
C SER A 70 12.06 10.68 17.33
N PRO A 71 12.94 9.97 18.06
CA PRO A 71 14.38 10.22 18.07
C PRO A 71 15.08 9.88 16.73
N SER A 72 16.18 10.58 16.46
CA SER A 72 17.10 10.29 15.36
C SER A 72 18.04 9.12 15.68
N GLY A 73 18.52 8.43 14.64
CA GLY A 73 19.63 7.48 14.75
C GLY A 73 19.32 6.22 15.56
N VAL A 74 18.04 5.92 15.78
CA VAL A 74 17.57 4.67 16.41
C VAL A 74 16.76 3.84 15.41
N GLN A 75 16.71 2.53 15.66
CA GLN A 75 15.87 1.56 14.94
C GLN A 75 14.40 1.86 15.21
N LYS A 76 13.70 2.35 14.17
CA LYS A 76 12.36 2.94 14.29
C LYS A 76 11.29 1.91 14.65
N GLU A 77 11.47 0.67 14.21
CA GLU A 77 10.60 -0.48 14.49
C GLU A 77 10.70 -1.01 15.93
N ARG A 78 11.78 -0.66 16.63
CA ARG A 78 12.06 -1.10 18.01
C ARG A 78 11.81 -0.02 19.06
N MET A 79 11.31 1.14 18.65
CA MET A 79 11.02 2.22 19.57
C MET A 79 9.88 1.82 20.51
N VAL A 80 10.03 2.26 21.76
CA VAL A 80 8.99 2.19 22.79
C VAL A 80 8.53 3.61 23.16
N PRO A 81 7.37 3.77 23.82
CA PRO A 81 6.83 5.09 24.15
C PRO A 81 7.80 6.00 24.91
N GLU A 82 8.64 5.42 25.76
CA GLU A 82 9.64 6.11 26.58
C GLU A 82 10.82 6.66 25.76
N ASP A 83 10.95 6.25 24.50
CA ASP A 83 11.97 6.74 23.58
C ASP A 83 11.61 8.09 22.95
N MET A 84 10.37 8.57 23.16
CA MET A 84 9.86 9.75 22.47
C MET A 84 10.23 11.05 23.17
N TYR A 85 10.60 12.05 22.37
CA TYR A 85 10.74 13.42 22.82
C TYR A 85 9.36 14.09 22.96
N VAL A 86 9.22 14.97 23.96
CA VAL A 86 8.08 15.88 24.07
C VAL A 86 8.59 17.31 24.05
N LEU A 87 8.05 18.10 23.13
CA LEU A 87 8.40 19.48 22.88
C LEU A 87 7.19 20.37 23.16
N SER A 88 7.47 21.61 23.53
CA SER A 88 6.47 22.66 23.57
C SER A 88 5.94 22.97 22.16
N PRO A 89 4.84 23.74 22.04
CA PRO A 89 4.33 24.15 20.73
C PRO A 89 5.32 25.03 19.94
N SER A 90 6.25 25.69 20.64
CA SER A 90 7.34 26.48 20.06
C SER A 90 8.58 25.64 19.71
N GLY A 91 8.59 24.34 19.99
CA GLY A 91 9.72 23.45 19.72
C GLY A 91 10.78 23.39 20.83
N CYS A 92 10.51 23.93 22.02
CA CYS A 92 11.43 23.80 23.16
C CYS A 92 11.32 22.39 23.77
N PHE A 93 12.44 21.79 24.16
CA PHE A 93 12.46 20.48 24.81
C PHE A 93 11.83 20.53 26.21
N LEU A 94 10.83 19.69 26.45
CA LEU A 94 10.18 19.52 27.76
C LEU A 94 10.48 18.16 28.38
N SER A 95 10.58 17.11 27.56
CA SER A 95 10.94 15.76 27.99
C SER A 95 11.83 15.09 26.93
N SER A 96 12.85 14.38 27.38
CA SER A 96 13.78 13.62 26.54
C SER A 96 13.91 12.18 27.05
N PRO A 97 14.07 11.21 26.14
CA PRO A 97 14.33 9.82 26.52
C PRO A 97 15.62 9.67 27.31
N SER A 98 15.64 8.69 28.21
CA SER A 98 16.86 8.35 28.97
C SER A 98 17.88 7.66 28.05
N PRO A 99 19.18 7.94 28.22
CA PRO A 99 20.21 7.22 27.46
C PRO A 99 20.15 5.72 27.74
N LYS A 100 20.11 4.91 26.67
CA LYS A 100 20.20 3.45 26.77
C LYS A 100 21.66 3.00 26.82
N PRO A 101 22.00 1.89 27.50
CA PRO A 101 23.35 1.35 27.52
C PRO A 101 23.76 0.85 26.12
N TYR A 102 25.07 0.66 25.93
CA TYR A 102 25.67 0.07 24.73
C TYR A 102 24.91 -1.22 24.31
N PRO A 103 24.64 -1.45 23.01
CA PRO A 103 25.18 -0.77 21.83
C PRO A 103 24.42 0.48 21.36
N ASN A 104 23.45 0.97 22.14
CA ASN A 104 22.61 2.09 21.72
C ASN A 104 23.37 3.42 21.80
N LYS A 105 23.35 4.20 20.72
CA LYS A 105 23.75 5.61 20.80
C LYS A 105 22.71 6.38 21.62
N PRO A 106 23.11 7.43 22.35
CA PRO A 106 22.17 8.31 23.02
C PRO A 106 21.16 8.84 21.99
N PRO A 107 19.84 8.64 22.21
CA PRO A 107 18.82 9.12 21.28
C PRO A 107 18.95 10.63 21.15
N LYS A 108 19.17 11.13 19.94
CA LYS A 108 19.15 12.57 19.66
C LYS A 108 17.74 12.96 19.22
N CYS A 109 17.31 14.20 19.50
CA CYS A 109 16.13 14.71 18.81
C CYS A 109 16.40 14.71 17.30
N SER A 110 15.37 14.43 16.50
CA SER A 110 15.46 14.39 15.05
C SER A 110 16.09 15.67 14.49
N ASP A 111 17.09 15.55 13.61
CA ASP A 111 17.65 16.70 12.88
C ASP A 111 16.58 17.34 11.95
N CYS A 112 15.47 16.61 11.70
CA CYS A 112 14.25 17.10 11.06
C CYS A 112 13.40 18.06 11.91
N ALA A 113 13.69 18.24 13.20
CA ALA A 113 12.83 19.04 14.09
C ALA A 113 12.54 20.47 13.56
N PRO A 114 13.52 21.23 13.02
CA PRO A 114 13.25 22.53 12.42
C PRO A 114 12.29 22.47 11.22
N LEU A 115 12.40 21.44 10.38
CA LEU A 115 11.55 21.22 9.21
C LEU A 115 10.11 20.93 9.62
N PHE A 116 9.93 20.07 10.62
CA PHE A 116 8.62 19.78 11.20
C PHE A 116 7.95 21.01 11.79
N LEU A 117 8.71 21.85 12.51
CA LEU A 117 8.19 23.09 13.06
C LEU A 117 7.71 24.06 11.97
N LYS A 118 8.35 24.09 10.79
CA LYS A 118 7.85 24.91 9.66
C LYS A 118 6.46 24.46 9.22
N ALA A 119 6.21 23.16 9.07
CA ALA A 119 4.88 22.65 8.73
C ALA A 119 3.85 22.99 9.83
N TYR A 120 4.20 22.89 11.11
CA TYR A 120 3.31 23.30 12.19
C TYR A 120 2.98 24.79 12.17
N LEU A 121 3.98 25.65 11.93
CA LEU A 121 3.82 27.11 11.95
C LEU A 121 3.10 27.62 10.71
N MET A 122 3.48 27.15 9.52
CA MET A 122 3.01 27.68 8.23
C MET A 122 1.75 26.99 7.71
N ARG A 123 1.40 25.81 8.24
CA ARG A 123 0.25 25.02 7.79
C ARG A 123 -0.68 24.57 8.90
N ASN A 124 -0.39 24.94 10.16
CA ASN A 124 -1.16 24.50 11.31
C ASN A 124 -1.36 22.96 11.31
N ALA A 125 -0.31 22.23 10.94
CA ALA A 125 -0.36 20.77 10.88
C ALA A 125 -0.66 20.16 12.27
N GLY A 126 -1.27 18.99 12.28
CA GLY A 126 -1.42 18.14 13.47
C GLY A 126 -0.42 16.99 13.50
N ALA A 127 0.15 16.62 12.35
CA ALA A 127 1.24 15.66 12.27
C ALA A 127 2.09 15.90 11.03
N VAL A 128 3.35 15.47 11.10
CA VAL A 128 4.30 15.52 9.98
C VAL A 128 5.06 14.20 9.92
N ILE A 129 5.16 13.64 8.71
CA ILE A 129 5.86 12.40 8.40
C ILE A 129 7.02 12.76 7.48
N HIS A 130 8.21 12.28 7.83
CA HIS A 130 9.36 12.25 6.97
C HIS A 130 9.66 10.82 6.57
N SER A 131 9.59 10.54 5.27
CA SER A 131 9.81 9.22 4.71
C SER A 131 11.04 9.23 3.81
N HIS A 132 11.84 8.16 3.90
CA HIS A 132 12.95 7.81 3.03
C HIS A 132 12.56 6.67 2.08
N GLY A 133 11.27 6.55 1.76
CA GLY A 133 10.77 5.54 0.83
C GLY A 133 11.48 5.62 -0.53
N MET A 134 11.83 4.47 -1.08
CA MET A 134 12.71 4.38 -2.26
C MET A 134 12.09 5.08 -3.48
N GLU A 135 10.80 4.89 -3.68
CA GLU A 135 10.00 5.57 -4.72
C GLU A 135 10.04 7.10 -4.58
N SER A 136 9.95 7.64 -3.36
CA SER A 136 10.07 9.09 -3.14
C SER A 136 11.47 9.63 -3.47
N CYS A 137 12.51 8.80 -3.33
CA CYS A 137 13.86 9.14 -3.75
C CYS A 137 14.00 9.04 -5.28
N ILE A 138 13.63 7.91 -5.88
CA ILE A 138 13.79 7.62 -7.31
C ILE A 138 12.98 8.57 -8.19
N VAL A 139 11.76 8.93 -7.80
CA VAL A 139 10.92 9.81 -8.62
C VAL A 139 11.58 11.17 -8.86
N THR A 140 12.38 11.66 -7.88
CA THR A 140 13.14 12.91 -8.02
C THR A 140 14.34 12.80 -8.95
N MET A 141 14.75 11.58 -9.32
CA MET A 141 15.89 11.32 -10.20
C MET A 141 15.49 11.10 -11.66
N ILE A 142 14.21 10.85 -11.94
CA ILE A 142 13.73 10.59 -13.31
C ILE A 142 14.00 11.81 -14.21
N ASP A 143 13.69 13.00 -13.71
CA ASP A 143 14.10 14.28 -14.31
C ASP A 143 14.91 15.09 -13.29
N PRO A 144 16.26 15.05 -13.36
CA PRO A 144 17.14 15.76 -12.43
C PRO A 144 17.00 17.29 -12.49
N LEU A 145 16.44 17.84 -13.57
CA LEU A 145 16.29 19.29 -13.75
C LEU A 145 14.90 19.79 -13.31
N SER A 146 13.92 18.90 -13.19
CA SER A 146 12.58 19.28 -12.75
C SER A 146 12.57 19.73 -11.29
N LYS A 147 11.89 20.85 -11.02
CA LYS A 147 11.62 21.35 -9.66
C LYS A 147 10.31 20.85 -9.08
N GLU A 148 9.57 20.05 -9.83
CA GLU A 148 8.23 19.59 -9.49
C GLU A 148 8.04 18.14 -9.93
N PHE A 149 7.36 17.37 -9.09
CA PHE A 149 6.71 16.15 -9.51
C PHE A 149 5.26 16.49 -9.87
N ARG A 150 4.79 16.00 -11.02
CA ARG A 150 3.44 16.23 -11.55
C ARG A 150 2.81 14.90 -11.92
N ILE A 151 1.56 14.68 -11.53
CA ILE A 151 0.77 13.49 -11.93
C ILE A 151 -0.72 13.86 -11.98
N THR A 152 -1.48 13.24 -12.87
CA THR A 152 -2.92 13.51 -13.01
C THR A 152 -3.71 12.24 -13.34
N HIS A 153 -5.04 12.28 -13.23
CA HIS A 153 -5.95 11.20 -13.63
C HIS A 153 -5.72 9.86 -12.92
N MET A 154 -5.29 9.92 -11.66
CA MET A 154 -5.10 8.76 -10.78
C MET A 154 -6.06 8.83 -9.59
N GLU A 155 -6.77 7.74 -9.29
CA GLU A 155 -7.78 7.70 -8.21
C GLU A 155 -7.20 8.09 -6.84
N MET A 156 -5.94 7.73 -6.58
CA MET A 156 -5.24 8.03 -5.32
C MET A 156 -4.98 9.53 -5.11
N ILE A 157 -5.11 10.38 -6.14
CA ILE A 157 -5.03 11.84 -5.98
C ILE A 157 -6.15 12.35 -5.05
N LYS A 158 -7.32 11.71 -5.04
CA LYS A 158 -8.44 12.09 -4.17
C LYS A 158 -8.13 11.96 -2.67
N GLY A 159 -7.13 11.15 -2.32
CA GLY A 159 -6.64 11.03 -0.95
C GLY A 159 -5.75 12.19 -0.51
N ILE A 160 -5.36 13.09 -1.43
CA ILE A 160 -4.58 14.29 -1.15
C ILE A 160 -5.52 15.47 -0.91
N GLN A 161 -5.27 16.22 0.16
CA GLN A 161 -6.11 17.35 0.56
C GLN A 161 -6.30 18.32 -0.60
N GLY A 162 -7.56 18.65 -0.91
CA GLY A 162 -7.91 19.67 -1.90
C GLY A 162 -7.79 19.24 -3.36
N HIS A 163 -7.70 17.92 -3.64
CA HIS A 163 -7.63 17.39 -5.00
C HIS A 163 -8.73 16.36 -5.27
N GLY A 164 -9.20 16.32 -6.51
CA GLY A 164 -10.07 15.31 -7.09
C GLY A 164 -9.35 14.49 -8.18
N TYR A 165 -10.06 13.53 -8.76
CA TYR A 165 -9.51 12.60 -9.76
C TYR A 165 -8.90 13.31 -10.99
N TYR A 166 -9.60 14.32 -11.52
CA TYR A 166 -9.18 15.05 -12.72
C TYR A 166 -8.15 16.15 -12.45
N ASP A 167 -7.81 16.39 -11.18
CA ASP A 167 -6.85 17.44 -10.85
C ASP A 167 -5.42 17.00 -11.18
N GLU A 168 -4.56 17.97 -11.46
CA GLU A 168 -3.12 17.76 -11.50
C GLU A 168 -2.56 17.92 -10.09
N LEU A 169 -1.94 16.87 -9.56
CA LEU A 169 -1.17 16.94 -8.34
C LEU A 169 0.23 17.44 -8.65
N VAL A 170 0.63 18.54 -7.99
CA VAL A 170 1.98 19.12 -8.09
C VAL A 170 2.66 19.05 -6.73
N VAL A 171 3.82 18.41 -6.66
CA VAL A 171 4.64 18.31 -5.45
C VAL A 171 6.00 18.99 -5.71
N PRO A 172 6.34 20.07 -4.98
CA PRO A 172 7.63 20.73 -5.16
C PRO A 172 8.80 19.82 -4.74
N ILE A 173 9.91 19.93 -5.47
CA ILE A 173 11.17 19.24 -5.21
C ILE A 173 12.21 20.28 -4.81
N ILE A 174 12.80 20.13 -3.62
CA ILE A 174 13.94 20.91 -3.16
C ILE A 174 15.23 20.10 -3.28
N GLU A 175 16.36 20.79 -3.47
CA GLU A 175 17.68 20.15 -3.52
C GLU A 175 18.14 19.73 -2.13
N ASN A 176 18.80 18.56 -2.06
CA ASN A 176 19.33 18.05 -0.80
C ASN A 176 20.59 18.79 -0.38
N THR A 177 20.86 18.78 0.93
CA THR A 177 22.07 19.35 1.53
C THR A 177 22.77 18.30 2.39
N ALA A 178 24.02 18.57 2.77
CA ALA A 178 24.78 17.64 3.63
C ALA A 178 24.20 17.54 5.05
N TYR A 179 23.50 18.58 5.50
CA TYR A 179 22.91 18.65 6.84
C TYR A 179 21.43 19.03 6.75
N GLU A 180 20.55 18.19 7.28
CA GLU A 180 19.08 18.37 7.20
C GLU A 180 18.62 19.76 7.65
N ARG A 181 19.22 20.33 8.69
CA ARG A 181 18.89 21.67 9.19
C ARG A 181 18.98 22.77 8.12
N GLU A 182 19.84 22.61 7.12
CA GLU A 182 20.03 23.58 6.02
C GLU A 182 18.89 23.54 5.00
N LEU A 183 18.06 22.49 5.02
CA LEU A 183 16.85 22.39 4.18
C LEU A 183 15.71 23.29 4.66
N THR A 184 15.79 23.82 5.89
CA THR A 184 14.69 24.53 6.55
C THR A 184 14.16 25.72 5.75
N ASP A 185 15.05 26.52 5.14
CA ASP A 185 14.66 27.71 4.40
C ASP A 185 14.08 27.33 3.02
N ALA A 186 14.72 26.41 2.30
CA ALA A 186 14.19 25.89 1.03
C ALA A 186 12.82 25.22 1.19
N LEU A 187 12.61 24.47 2.29
CA LEU A 187 11.31 23.90 2.64
C LEU A 187 10.28 25.01 2.88
N ALA A 188 10.63 26.06 3.63
CA ALA A 188 9.72 27.16 3.92
C ALA A 188 9.33 27.92 2.64
N GLU A 189 10.28 28.18 1.75
CA GLU A 189 10.05 28.79 0.43
C GLU A 189 9.15 27.91 -0.45
N ALA A 190 9.39 26.59 -0.48
CA ALA A 190 8.53 25.65 -1.20
C ALA A 190 7.10 25.61 -0.61
N ILE A 191 6.97 25.63 0.71
CA ILE A 191 5.67 25.74 1.37
C ILE A 191 5.00 27.05 0.94
N GLU A 192 5.66 28.20 1.00
CA GLU A 192 5.07 29.48 0.62
C GLU A 192 4.64 29.54 -0.86
N ALA A 193 5.49 29.07 -1.77
CA ALA A 193 5.23 29.09 -3.20
C ALA A 193 4.10 28.13 -3.63
N TYR A 194 3.86 27.05 -2.88
CA TYR A 194 2.85 26.03 -3.20
C TYR A 194 1.78 25.98 -2.08
N PRO A 195 0.82 26.92 -2.04
CA PRO A 195 -0.14 27.04 -0.94
C PRO A 195 -1.02 25.82 -0.73
N LYS A 196 -1.31 25.06 -1.81
CA LYS A 196 -2.12 23.83 -1.77
C LYS A 196 -1.31 22.57 -1.42
N THR A 197 0.02 22.64 -1.40
CA THR A 197 0.82 21.42 -1.16
C THR A 197 0.66 20.94 0.28
N THR A 198 0.61 19.62 0.44
CA THR A 198 0.74 18.93 1.73
C THR A 198 2.03 18.13 1.84
N ALA A 199 2.93 18.25 0.86
CA ALA A 199 4.22 17.61 0.88
C ALA A 199 5.31 18.39 0.13
N VAL A 200 6.57 18.10 0.45
CA VAL A 200 7.76 18.55 -0.29
C VAL A 200 8.71 17.38 -0.44
N LEU A 201 9.11 17.10 -1.68
CA LEU A 201 10.15 16.12 -2.01
C LEU A 201 11.53 16.76 -1.81
N VAL A 202 12.49 15.97 -1.33
CA VAL A 202 13.89 16.34 -1.21
C VAL A 202 14.67 15.40 -2.13
N ARG A 203 15.35 15.96 -3.14
CA ARG A 203 16.01 15.18 -4.19
C ARG A 203 17.02 14.18 -3.61
N ASN A 204 17.03 12.94 -4.09
CA ASN A 204 17.96 11.89 -3.62
C ASN A 204 17.88 11.60 -2.11
N HIS A 205 16.77 11.94 -1.46
CA HIS A 205 16.62 11.83 -0.01
C HIS A 205 15.26 11.21 0.35
N GLY A 206 14.15 11.87 0.02
CA GLY A 206 12.83 11.41 0.44
C GLY A 206 11.79 12.52 0.39
N ILE A 207 10.85 12.50 1.34
CA ILE A 207 9.71 13.41 1.36
C ILE A 207 9.32 13.84 2.78
N TYR A 208 8.81 15.07 2.90
CA TYR A 208 8.10 15.56 4.09
C TYR A 208 6.62 15.75 3.75
N ILE A 209 5.73 15.16 4.54
CA ILE A 209 4.27 15.15 4.34
C ILE A 209 3.59 15.60 5.63
N TRP A 210 2.58 16.48 5.55
CA TRP A 210 1.82 16.92 6.72
C TRP A 210 0.31 16.84 6.51
N GLY A 211 -0.40 16.74 7.62
CA GLY A 211 -1.87 16.73 7.66
C GLY A 211 -2.38 17.46 8.90
N ASP A 212 -3.69 17.71 8.93
CA ASP A 212 -4.37 18.31 10.09
C ASP A 212 -4.40 17.40 11.32
N SER A 213 -4.23 16.10 11.10
CA SER A 213 -4.16 15.00 12.07
C SER A 213 -3.16 13.94 11.60
N TRP A 214 -2.78 13.02 12.49
CA TRP A 214 -1.93 11.88 12.12
C TRP A 214 -2.60 10.95 11.10
N ILE A 215 -3.93 10.79 11.18
CA ILE A 215 -4.71 9.97 10.24
C ILE A 215 -4.59 10.53 8.84
N HIS A 216 -4.79 11.83 8.71
CA HIS A 216 -4.72 12.52 7.42
C HIS A 216 -3.29 12.57 6.88
N ALA A 217 -2.29 12.87 7.72
CA ALA A 217 -0.89 12.83 7.31
C ALA A 217 -0.48 11.44 6.80
N LYS A 218 -0.88 10.37 7.51
CA LYS A 218 -0.63 8.98 7.09
C LYS A 218 -1.35 8.64 5.79
N THR A 219 -2.64 8.94 5.68
CA THR A 219 -3.44 8.62 4.48
C THR A 219 -2.85 9.29 3.23
N GLN A 220 -2.49 10.57 3.35
CA GLN A 220 -1.82 11.28 2.27
C GLN A 220 -0.44 10.69 1.97
N ALA A 221 0.32 10.26 2.98
CA ALA A 221 1.60 9.60 2.76
C ALA A 221 1.44 8.32 1.94
N GLU A 222 0.46 7.48 2.25
CA GLU A 222 0.15 6.27 1.47
C GLU A 222 -0.19 6.62 0.02
N CYS A 223 -0.97 7.68 -0.19
CA CYS A 223 -1.32 8.17 -1.53
C CYS A 223 -0.11 8.71 -2.28
N TYR A 224 0.73 9.53 -1.65
CA TYR A 224 1.96 10.05 -2.26
C TYR A 224 2.90 8.92 -2.67
N HIS A 225 3.18 7.99 -1.75
CA HIS A 225 4.04 6.84 -2.03
C HIS A 225 3.48 5.96 -3.16
N TYR A 226 2.17 5.72 -3.18
CA TYR A 226 1.51 5.05 -4.30
C TYR A 226 1.71 5.81 -5.63
N LEU A 227 1.48 7.11 -5.64
CA LEU A 227 1.55 7.93 -6.85
C LEU A 227 2.99 8.03 -7.40
N PHE A 228 4.01 8.06 -6.54
CA PHE A 228 5.40 8.00 -6.97
C PHE A 228 5.75 6.64 -7.57
N ASP A 229 5.34 5.55 -6.92
CA ASP A 229 5.55 4.19 -7.45
C ASP A 229 4.81 3.99 -8.79
N ALA A 230 3.58 4.50 -8.91
CA ALA A 230 2.83 4.50 -10.16
C ALA A 230 3.55 5.30 -11.25
N ALA A 231 4.04 6.50 -10.95
CA ALA A 231 4.81 7.30 -11.90
C ALA A 231 6.09 6.60 -12.37
N ILE A 232 6.84 5.99 -11.45
CA ILE A 232 8.04 5.20 -11.77
C ILE A 232 7.68 4.03 -12.70
N LYS A 233 6.60 3.30 -12.39
CA LYS A 233 6.14 2.17 -13.21
C LYS A 233 5.66 2.63 -14.59
N LEU A 234 4.90 3.72 -14.67
CA LEU A 234 4.48 4.32 -15.94
C LEU A 234 5.70 4.74 -16.78
N TYR A 235 6.69 5.40 -16.16
CA TYR A 235 7.94 5.75 -16.83
C TYR A 235 8.67 4.53 -17.39
N GLN A 236 8.80 3.47 -16.60
CA GLN A 236 9.43 2.21 -17.03
C GLN A 236 8.69 1.54 -18.20
N LEU A 237 7.38 1.77 -18.30
CA LEU A 237 6.54 1.30 -19.41
C LEU A 237 6.55 2.26 -20.62
N GLY A 238 7.25 3.40 -20.55
CA GLY A 238 7.28 4.42 -21.59
C GLY A 238 6.01 5.27 -21.66
N LEU A 239 5.27 5.35 -20.56
CA LEU A 239 4.03 6.10 -20.42
C LEU A 239 4.27 7.38 -19.60
N ASP A 240 3.78 8.52 -20.09
CA ASP A 240 3.90 9.81 -19.41
C ASP A 240 2.79 10.04 -18.37
N TRP A 241 3.11 9.83 -17.09
CA TRP A 241 2.18 9.98 -15.96
C TRP A 241 1.65 11.40 -15.74
N SER A 242 2.24 12.41 -16.39
CA SER A 242 1.75 13.79 -16.35
C SER A 242 0.63 14.07 -17.36
N THR A 243 0.31 13.10 -18.22
CA THR A 243 -0.74 13.22 -19.25
C THR A 243 -1.90 12.24 -18.99
N PRO A 244 -3.14 12.60 -19.35
CA PRO A 244 -4.29 11.71 -19.25
C PRO A 244 -4.33 10.61 -20.34
N ASP A 245 -3.29 10.50 -21.18
CA ASP A 245 -3.28 9.68 -22.38
C ASP A 245 -3.14 8.17 -22.12
N HIS A 246 -3.28 7.74 -20.87
CA HIS A 246 -3.30 6.31 -20.46
C HIS A 246 -4.65 5.61 -20.70
N GLY A 247 -5.60 6.28 -21.35
CA GLY A 247 -6.89 5.72 -21.79
C GLY A 247 -6.91 5.34 -23.29
N PRO A 248 -7.98 4.70 -23.78
CA PRO A 248 -8.07 4.36 -25.20
C PRO A 248 -7.97 5.64 -26.05
N ILE A 249 -6.96 5.70 -26.92
CA ILE A 249 -6.75 6.77 -27.89
C ILE A 249 -8.00 6.85 -28.76
N LYS A 250 -8.93 7.73 -28.41
CA LYS A 250 -9.93 8.17 -29.38
C LYS A 250 -9.17 8.97 -30.43
N LYS A 251 -8.84 8.30 -31.54
CA LYS A 251 -8.45 8.97 -32.79
C LYS A 251 -9.62 9.82 -33.26
N TYR A 252 -9.81 11.00 -32.66
CA TYR A 252 -10.57 12.05 -33.29
C TYR A 252 -9.67 12.63 -34.38
N GLY A 253 -10.08 12.43 -35.63
CA GLY A 253 -9.44 12.99 -36.80
C GLY A 253 -9.42 14.51 -36.72
N GLY A 254 -8.34 15.06 -36.18
CA GLY A 254 -8.03 16.48 -36.18
C GLY A 254 -6.62 16.64 -36.72
N LYS A 255 -6.50 17.18 -37.94
CA LYS A 255 -5.21 17.60 -38.49
C LYS A 255 -4.62 18.69 -37.60
N THR A 256 -3.60 18.36 -36.82
CA THR A 256 -2.71 19.35 -36.20
C THR A 256 -1.33 19.21 -36.85
N ASN A 257 -0.99 20.20 -37.67
CA ASN A 257 0.35 20.37 -38.22
C ASN A 257 1.32 20.68 -37.07
N MET A 258 2.16 19.71 -36.70
CA MET A 258 3.37 19.99 -35.93
C MET A 258 4.59 19.88 -36.84
N SER A 259 5.25 21.02 -37.01
CA SER A 259 6.53 21.19 -37.69
C SER A 259 7.61 20.33 -37.03
N VAL A 260 8.04 19.28 -37.72
CA VAL A 260 9.22 18.50 -37.34
C VAL A 260 10.47 19.31 -37.70
N LYS A 261 11.17 19.85 -36.70
CA LYS A 261 12.57 20.25 -36.87
C LYS A 261 13.42 18.99 -36.76
N ALA A 262 14.03 18.61 -37.88
CA ALA A 262 14.95 17.49 -37.98
C ALA A 262 16.21 17.74 -37.13
N GLY A 263 16.45 16.86 -36.18
CA GLY A 263 17.75 16.65 -35.53
C GLY A 263 18.30 15.29 -35.99
N THR A 264 19.51 15.32 -36.50
CA THR A 264 20.26 14.24 -37.19
C THR A 264 20.31 12.93 -36.40
N VAL A 265 19.84 11.83 -37.00
CA VAL A 265 19.96 10.46 -36.46
C VAL A 265 21.23 9.82 -37.01
N ASN A 266 22.16 9.48 -36.11
CA ASN A 266 23.22 8.52 -36.41
C ASN A 266 22.63 7.11 -36.43
N SER A 267 22.92 6.41 -37.52
CA SER A 267 22.54 5.04 -37.83
C SER A 267 23.21 4.01 -36.93
N ASN A 268 22.49 2.90 -36.71
CA ASN A 268 22.93 1.59 -36.21
C ASN A 268 22.73 1.34 -34.71
N HIS A 269 21.47 1.12 -34.33
CA HIS A 269 21.16 0.07 -33.37
C HIS A 269 19.99 -0.75 -33.94
N GLU A 270 20.26 -2.01 -34.25
CA GLU A 270 19.22 -3.02 -34.42
C GLU A 270 18.32 -2.97 -33.18
N THR A 271 17.06 -2.57 -33.38
CA THR A 271 16.06 -2.51 -32.32
C THR A 271 15.78 -3.93 -31.86
N GLU A 272 16.32 -4.32 -30.71
CA GLU A 272 15.78 -5.47 -29.99
C GLU A 272 14.27 -5.24 -29.78
N PRO A 273 13.41 -6.25 -30.02
CA PRO A 273 12.00 -6.10 -29.80
C PRO A 273 11.76 -5.80 -28.31
N SER A 274 11.27 -4.59 -28.03
CA SER A 274 10.81 -4.14 -26.73
C SER A 274 9.98 -5.26 -26.10
N ARG A 275 10.50 -5.88 -25.03
CA ARG A 275 9.86 -6.96 -24.30
C ARG A 275 8.64 -6.41 -23.54
N ARG A 276 7.56 -6.11 -24.26
CA ARG A 276 6.28 -5.71 -23.68
C ARG A 276 5.64 -6.95 -23.07
N CYS A 277 5.21 -6.82 -21.82
CA CYS A 277 4.43 -7.84 -21.13
C CYS A 277 3.09 -7.23 -20.72
N ILE A 278 1.99 -7.91 -21.01
CA ILE A 278 0.64 -7.55 -20.56
C ILE A 278 0.32 -8.43 -19.36
N VAL A 279 -0.10 -7.81 -18.27
CA VAL A 279 -0.58 -8.51 -17.08
C VAL A 279 -2.08 -8.31 -17.01
N LEU A 280 -2.84 -9.40 -17.09
CA LEU A 280 -4.31 -9.38 -17.07
C LEU A 280 -4.83 -9.84 -15.73
N ASP A 281 -5.81 -9.12 -15.19
CA ASP A 281 -6.67 -9.66 -14.16
C ASP A 281 -7.65 -10.68 -14.77
N ILE A 282 -8.20 -11.55 -13.94
CA ILE A 282 -9.12 -12.60 -14.37
C ILE A 282 -10.56 -12.15 -14.20
N GLU A 283 -10.97 -11.93 -12.95
CA GLU A 283 -12.33 -11.58 -12.60
C GLU A 283 -12.64 -10.14 -13.02
N GLY A 284 -13.71 -9.94 -13.80
CA GLY A 284 -14.12 -8.62 -14.30
C GLY A 284 -13.29 -8.07 -15.46
N THR A 285 -12.19 -8.73 -15.84
CA THR A 285 -11.33 -8.35 -16.99
C THR A 285 -11.40 -9.37 -18.11
N THR A 286 -11.15 -10.65 -17.84
CA THR A 286 -11.23 -11.70 -18.86
C THR A 286 -12.51 -12.52 -18.73
N THR A 287 -13.00 -12.70 -17.51
CA THR A 287 -14.20 -13.50 -17.19
C THR A 287 -15.22 -12.66 -16.40
N PRO A 288 -16.53 -12.73 -16.73
CA PRO A 288 -17.56 -12.01 -15.99
C PRO A 288 -17.52 -12.31 -14.48
N ILE A 289 -17.66 -11.28 -13.65
CA ILE A 289 -17.79 -11.44 -12.18
C ILE A 289 -18.93 -12.40 -11.83
N SER A 290 -20.04 -12.32 -12.58
CA SER A 290 -21.20 -13.19 -12.42
C SER A 290 -20.87 -14.68 -12.61
N PHE A 291 -19.85 -15.03 -13.40
CA PHE A 291 -19.42 -16.42 -13.53
C PHE A 291 -18.84 -16.95 -12.20
N VAL A 292 -18.10 -16.11 -11.48
CA VAL A 292 -17.56 -16.49 -10.17
C VAL A 292 -18.69 -16.63 -9.15
N THR A 293 -19.58 -15.64 -9.07
CA THR A 293 -20.63 -15.60 -8.05
C THR A 293 -21.78 -16.56 -8.31
N ASP A 294 -22.16 -16.74 -9.57
CA ASP A 294 -23.39 -17.44 -9.95
C ASP A 294 -23.12 -18.86 -10.43
N VAL A 295 -21.86 -19.19 -10.78
CA VAL A 295 -21.47 -20.52 -11.25
C VAL A 295 -20.44 -21.17 -10.32
N LEU A 296 -19.27 -20.56 -10.13
CA LEU A 296 -18.18 -21.21 -9.37
C LEU A 296 -18.54 -21.43 -7.89
N PHE A 297 -19.01 -20.40 -7.17
CA PHE A 297 -19.36 -20.58 -5.75
C PHE A 297 -20.53 -21.58 -5.54
N PRO A 298 -21.64 -21.51 -6.29
CA PRO A 298 -22.69 -22.53 -6.21
C PRO A 298 -22.19 -23.93 -6.57
N PHE A 299 -21.34 -24.07 -7.59
CA PHE A 299 -20.76 -25.35 -7.97
C PHE A 299 -19.94 -25.96 -6.84
N ALA A 300 -19.05 -25.17 -6.22
CA ALA A 300 -18.24 -25.64 -5.10
C ALA A 300 -19.15 -26.14 -3.96
N ARG A 301 -20.13 -25.32 -3.57
CA ARG A 301 -21.08 -25.65 -2.50
C ARG A 301 -21.83 -26.97 -2.76
N ASN A 302 -22.35 -27.14 -3.97
CA ASN A 302 -23.16 -28.31 -4.31
C ASN A 302 -22.35 -29.60 -4.48
N ASN A 303 -21.02 -29.50 -4.66
CA ASN A 303 -20.15 -30.63 -4.93
C ASN A 303 -19.17 -30.98 -3.80
N VAL A 304 -19.15 -30.23 -2.68
CA VAL A 304 -18.26 -30.51 -1.52
C VAL A 304 -18.34 -31.97 -1.08
N SER A 305 -19.56 -32.48 -0.84
CA SER A 305 -19.78 -33.84 -0.35
C SER A 305 -19.27 -34.89 -1.33
N ARG A 306 -19.59 -34.70 -2.63
CA ARG A 306 -19.16 -35.62 -3.70
C ARG A 306 -17.64 -35.64 -3.84
N HIS A 307 -17.01 -34.46 -3.85
CA HIS A 307 -15.57 -34.34 -3.99
C HIS A 307 -14.87 -35.02 -2.82
N LEU A 308 -15.19 -34.66 -1.58
CA LEU A 308 -14.60 -35.27 -0.39
C LEU A 308 -14.81 -36.79 -0.35
N ALA A 309 -15.97 -37.30 -0.76
CA ALA A 309 -16.22 -38.74 -0.79
C ALA A 309 -15.34 -39.47 -1.82
N ALA A 310 -15.15 -38.87 -3.00
CA ALA A 310 -14.38 -39.44 -4.10
C ALA A 310 -12.86 -39.37 -3.84
N THR A 311 -12.38 -38.29 -3.22
CA THR A 311 -10.95 -38.01 -3.08
C THR A 311 -10.43 -38.20 -1.66
N TYR A 312 -11.25 -38.66 -0.72
CA TYR A 312 -10.91 -38.75 0.72
C TYR A 312 -9.54 -39.36 0.99
N GLU A 313 -9.19 -40.47 0.34
CA GLU A 313 -7.94 -41.20 0.60
C GLU A 313 -6.70 -40.56 -0.06
N THR A 314 -6.88 -39.47 -0.81
CA THR A 314 -5.77 -38.77 -1.45
C THR A 314 -5.06 -37.85 -0.47
N ASP A 315 -3.74 -37.76 -0.57
CA ASP A 315 -2.93 -36.88 0.29
C ASP A 315 -3.39 -35.42 0.22
N GLU A 316 -3.78 -34.95 -0.97
CA GLU A 316 -4.29 -33.58 -1.19
C GLU A 316 -5.57 -33.31 -0.40
N THR A 317 -6.53 -34.23 -0.43
CA THR A 317 -7.78 -34.09 0.34
C THR A 317 -7.53 -34.23 1.84
N GLN A 318 -6.61 -35.10 2.24
CA GLN A 318 -6.22 -35.22 3.65
C GLN A 318 -5.59 -33.93 4.19
N ASP A 319 -4.82 -33.21 3.38
CA ASP A 319 -4.27 -31.91 3.76
C ASP A 319 -5.34 -30.82 3.85
N ASP A 320 -6.32 -30.80 2.94
CA ASP A 320 -7.50 -29.93 3.07
C ASP A 320 -8.27 -30.20 4.36
N ILE A 321 -8.49 -31.48 4.69
CA ILE A 321 -9.19 -31.90 5.91
C ILE A 321 -8.43 -31.42 7.15
N LYS A 322 -7.10 -31.57 7.21
CA LYS A 322 -6.29 -31.07 8.33
C LYS A 322 -6.43 -29.56 8.52
N LEU A 323 -6.34 -28.78 7.44
CA LEU A 323 -6.49 -27.33 7.51
C LEU A 323 -7.90 -26.91 7.97
N LEU A 324 -8.93 -27.58 7.45
CA LEU A 324 -10.31 -27.35 7.85
C LEU A 324 -10.55 -27.74 9.31
N ARG A 325 -9.97 -28.85 9.79
CA ARG A 325 -10.02 -29.24 11.21
C ARG A 325 -9.42 -28.17 12.11
N THR A 326 -8.24 -27.66 11.78
CA THR A 326 -7.61 -26.56 12.54
C THR A 326 -8.47 -25.30 12.53
N GLN A 327 -9.03 -24.94 11.38
CA GLN A 327 -9.90 -23.77 11.28
C GLN A 327 -11.18 -23.93 12.12
N VAL A 328 -11.85 -25.08 12.01
CA VAL A 328 -13.09 -25.36 12.74
C VAL A 328 -12.85 -25.42 14.25
N GLN A 329 -11.71 -25.95 14.69
CA GLN A 329 -11.34 -25.92 16.11
C GLN A 329 -11.20 -24.49 16.63
N ASN A 330 -10.51 -23.62 15.90
CA ASN A 330 -10.42 -22.20 16.24
C ASN A 330 -11.80 -21.52 16.25
N ASP A 331 -12.67 -21.88 15.30
CA ASP A 331 -14.03 -21.34 15.20
C ASP A 331 -14.90 -21.76 16.39
N LEU A 332 -14.77 -23.00 16.86
CA LEU A 332 -15.47 -23.49 18.05
C LEU A 332 -14.99 -22.77 19.32
N GLU A 333 -13.68 -22.57 19.47
CA GLU A 333 -13.09 -21.82 20.59
C GLU A 333 -13.55 -20.36 20.63
N GLN A 334 -13.76 -19.76 19.46
CA GLN A 334 -14.27 -18.39 19.31
C GLN A 334 -15.80 -18.30 19.36
N GLY A 335 -16.51 -19.42 19.45
CA GLY A 335 -17.97 -19.45 19.46
C GLY A 335 -18.62 -18.97 18.16
N ILE A 336 -17.97 -19.22 17.01
CA ILE A 336 -18.49 -18.82 15.70
C ILE A 336 -19.74 -19.64 15.37
N VAL A 337 -20.81 -18.94 15.02
CA VAL A 337 -22.10 -19.55 14.67
C VAL A 337 -21.96 -20.42 13.43
N GLY A 338 -22.43 -21.67 13.53
CA GLY A 338 -22.40 -22.65 12.43
C GLY A 338 -21.17 -23.57 12.41
N ALA A 339 -20.20 -23.37 13.32
CA ALA A 339 -19.11 -24.32 13.51
C ALA A 339 -19.62 -25.59 14.23
N VAL A 340 -19.26 -26.76 13.69
CA VAL A 340 -19.62 -28.06 14.25
C VAL A 340 -18.36 -28.91 14.45
N PRO A 341 -18.20 -29.62 15.59
CA PRO A 341 -17.03 -30.47 15.81
C PRO A 341 -16.85 -31.51 14.72
N ILE A 342 -15.63 -31.65 14.21
CA ILE A 342 -15.28 -32.69 13.24
C ILE A 342 -14.80 -33.92 14.02
N PRO A 343 -15.47 -35.08 13.90
CA PRO A 343 -15.09 -36.32 14.59
C PRO A 343 -13.64 -36.74 14.29
N PRO A 344 -12.96 -37.47 15.19
CA PRO A 344 -11.64 -38.02 14.89
C PRO A 344 -11.67 -39.02 13.71
N ASP A 345 -10.51 -39.31 13.11
CA ASP A 345 -10.44 -40.12 11.88
C ASP A 345 -10.89 -41.58 12.08
N ASP A 346 -10.94 -42.07 13.32
CA ASP A 346 -11.45 -43.40 13.69
C ASP A 346 -12.98 -43.48 13.80
N ALA A 347 -13.68 -42.33 13.76
CA ALA A 347 -15.15 -42.26 13.79
C ALA A 347 -15.81 -42.71 12.47
N GLY A 348 -15.02 -42.89 11.40
CA GLY A 348 -15.50 -43.32 10.08
C GLY A 348 -15.57 -42.16 9.09
N LYS A 349 -15.20 -42.46 7.84
CA LYS A 349 -15.09 -41.52 6.72
C LYS A 349 -16.37 -40.70 6.51
N GLU A 350 -17.53 -41.35 6.55
CA GLU A 350 -18.83 -40.74 6.27
C GLU A 350 -19.18 -39.66 7.30
N GLU A 351 -18.88 -39.89 8.58
CA GLU A 351 -19.15 -38.94 9.66
C GLU A 351 -18.26 -37.70 9.56
N VAL A 352 -16.97 -37.91 9.24
CA VAL A 352 -16.01 -36.81 9.02
C VAL A 352 -16.44 -35.94 7.83
N ILE A 353 -16.83 -36.55 6.71
CA ILE A 353 -17.29 -35.82 5.53
C ILE A 353 -18.56 -35.02 5.84
N ALA A 354 -19.54 -35.63 6.54
CA ALA A 354 -20.77 -34.93 6.91
C ALA A 354 -20.50 -33.68 7.77
N ALA A 355 -19.60 -33.78 8.75
CA ALA A 355 -19.20 -32.64 9.58
C ALA A 355 -18.46 -31.56 8.78
N LEU A 356 -17.56 -31.95 7.86
CA LEU A 356 -16.86 -31.01 6.99
C LEU A 356 -17.82 -30.26 6.06
N VAL A 357 -18.77 -30.97 5.45
CA VAL A 357 -19.78 -30.36 4.56
C VAL A 357 -20.60 -29.33 5.34
N ALA A 358 -21.08 -29.66 6.54
CA ALA A 358 -21.85 -28.73 7.36
C ALA A 358 -21.06 -27.44 7.69
N ASN A 359 -19.79 -27.59 8.07
CA ASN A 359 -18.91 -26.44 8.34
C ASN A 359 -18.66 -25.60 7.08
N VAL A 360 -18.34 -26.24 5.96
CA VAL A 360 -18.07 -25.55 4.69
C VAL A 360 -19.31 -24.79 4.20
N GLU A 361 -20.50 -25.40 4.27
CA GLU A 361 -21.75 -24.72 3.93
C GLU A 361 -22.02 -23.51 4.83
N ALA A 362 -21.77 -23.63 6.14
CA ALA A 362 -21.91 -22.52 7.08
C ALA A 362 -20.92 -21.38 6.75
N MET A 363 -19.66 -21.72 6.44
CA MET A 363 -18.64 -20.74 6.07
C MET A 363 -18.98 -20.02 4.76
N ILE A 364 -19.48 -20.74 3.75
CA ILE A 364 -19.93 -20.16 2.47
C ILE A 364 -21.14 -19.26 2.70
N LYS A 365 -22.14 -19.71 3.46
CA LYS A 365 -23.35 -18.93 3.76
C LYS A 365 -23.04 -17.62 4.50
N ALA A 366 -22.00 -17.62 5.32
CA ALA A 366 -21.53 -16.46 6.06
C ALA A 366 -20.47 -15.62 5.31
N ASP A 367 -20.22 -15.90 4.03
CA ASP A 367 -19.21 -15.22 3.19
C ASP A 367 -17.83 -15.11 3.86
N ARG A 368 -17.39 -16.19 4.52
CA ARG A 368 -16.16 -16.16 5.30
C ARG A 368 -14.93 -16.31 4.41
N LYS A 369 -14.03 -15.33 4.48
CA LYS A 369 -12.78 -15.27 3.69
C LYS A 369 -11.66 -16.09 4.34
N ILE A 370 -11.81 -17.41 4.36
CA ILE A 370 -10.90 -18.36 5.03
C ILE A 370 -9.96 -19.03 4.02
N THR A 371 -8.67 -19.15 4.35
CA THR A 371 -7.67 -19.83 3.50
C THR A 371 -8.00 -21.31 3.27
N ALA A 372 -8.31 -22.07 4.31
CA ALA A 372 -8.66 -23.50 4.21
C ALA A 372 -9.88 -23.74 3.30
N LEU A 373 -10.92 -22.91 3.42
CA LEU A 373 -12.10 -22.98 2.55
C LEU A 373 -11.72 -22.71 1.08
N LYS A 374 -10.96 -21.65 0.84
CA LYS A 374 -10.52 -21.25 -0.51
C LYS A 374 -9.65 -22.29 -1.20
N GLN A 375 -8.91 -23.11 -0.44
CA GLN A 375 -8.12 -24.20 -0.98
C GLN A 375 -9.02 -25.34 -1.47
N LEU A 376 -9.91 -25.84 -0.61
CA LEU A 376 -10.85 -26.90 -0.95
C LEU A 376 -11.76 -26.50 -2.14
N GLN A 377 -12.27 -25.27 -2.16
CA GLN A 377 -13.04 -24.75 -3.29
C GLN A 377 -12.26 -24.84 -4.61
N GLY A 378 -10.96 -24.55 -4.57
CA GLY A 378 -10.03 -24.71 -5.68
C GLY A 378 -9.98 -26.13 -6.24
N HIS A 379 -9.85 -27.13 -5.37
CA HIS A 379 -9.80 -28.54 -5.76
C HIS A 379 -11.14 -29.06 -6.29
N ILE A 380 -12.26 -28.56 -5.75
CA ILE A 380 -13.60 -28.87 -6.26
C ILE A 380 -13.77 -28.30 -7.68
N TRP A 381 -13.38 -27.05 -7.93
CA TRP A 381 -13.44 -26.46 -9.26
C TRP A 381 -12.55 -27.20 -10.26
N ARG A 382 -11.32 -27.56 -9.86
CA ARG A 382 -10.44 -28.41 -10.67
C ARG A 382 -11.15 -29.67 -11.14
N THR A 383 -11.80 -30.37 -10.23
CA THR A 383 -12.55 -31.59 -10.53
C THR A 383 -13.67 -31.31 -11.52
N GLY A 384 -14.41 -30.21 -11.32
CA GLY A 384 -15.49 -29.79 -12.22
C GLY A 384 -15.01 -29.51 -13.64
N PHE A 385 -13.89 -28.80 -13.81
CA PHE A 385 -13.29 -28.54 -15.13
C PHE A 385 -12.77 -29.81 -15.79
N GLN A 386 -12.05 -30.67 -15.05
CA GLN A 386 -11.51 -31.94 -15.58
C GLN A 386 -12.62 -32.90 -16.04
N ASN A 387 -13.78 -32.86 -15.39
CA ASN A 387 -14.92 -33.69 -15.73
C ASN A 387 -15.86 -33.05 -16.77
N ASN A 388 -15.56 -31.86 -17.28
CA ASN A 388 -16.44 -31.05 -18.15
C ASN A 388 -17.80 -30.73 -17.51
N GLU A 389 -17.87 -30.64 -16.18
CA GLU A 389 -19.06 -30.16 -15.45
C GLU A 389 -19.03 -28.62 -15.29
N LEU A 390 -17.85 -28.02 -15.43
CA LEU A 390 -17.64 -26.58 -15.52
C LEU A 390 -17.01 -26.24 -16.87
N GLU A 391 -17.57 -25.23 -17.53
CA GLU A 391 -17.01 -24.61 -18.72
C GLU A 391 -16.65 -23.16 -18.39
N GLY A 392 -15.43 -22.77 -18.73
CA GLY A 392 -14.96 -21.43 -18.44
C GLY A 392 -15.50 -20.42 -19.44
N VAL A 393 -15.93 -19.26 -18.95
CA VAL A 393 -16.49 -18.18 -19.78
C VAL A 393 -15.53 -17.00 -19.81
N VAL A 394 -15.28 -16.46 -21.00
CA VAL A 394 -14.53 -15.21 -21.19
C VAL A 394 -15.37 -14.21 -21.99
N PHE A 395 -15.06 -12.91 -21.89
CA PHE A 395 -15.70 -11.91 -22.75
C PHE A 395 -15.34 -12.15 -24.23
N GLU A 396 -16.24 -11.78 -25.14
CA GLU A 396 -16.12 -12.08 -26.58
C GLU A 396 -14.85 -11.48 -27.23
N ASP A 397 -14.36 -10.38 -26.70
CA ASP A 397 -13.18 -9.66 -27.19
C ASP A 397 -11.84 -10.22 -26.66
N VAL A 398 -11.88 -11.03 -25.60
CA VAL A 398 -10.69 -11.57 -24.94
C VAL A 398 -9.87 -12.49 -25.86
N PRO A 399 -10.46 -13.47 -26.58
CA PRO A 399 -9.68 -14.33 -27.47
C PRO A 399 -8.96 -13.54 -28.58
N GLU A 400 -9.64 -12.56 -29.19
CA GLU A 400 -9.05 -11.73 -30.25
C GLU A 400 -7.90 -10.85 -29.73
N ALA A 401 -8.06 -10.29 -28.52
CA ALA A 401 -7.02 -9.51 -27.88
C ALA A 401 -5.77 -10.36 -27.56
N LEU A 402 -5.97 -11.55 -26.98
CA LEU A 402 -4.88 -12.48 -26.68
C LEU A 402 -4.12 -12.92 -27.94
N GLN A 403 -4.84 -13.23 -29.03
CA GLN A 403 -4.22 -13.56 -30.33
C GLN A 403 -3.37 -12.41 -30.86
N LYS A 404 -3.91 -11.18 -30.87
CA LYS A 404 -3.20 -10.00 -31.38
C LYS A 404 -1.92 -9.73 -30.60
N TRP A 405 -1.97 -9.85 -29.28
CA TRP A 405 -0.79 -9.66 -28.43
C TRP A 405 0.25 -10.74 -28.65
N HIS A 406 -0.17 -12.00 -28.74
CA HIS A 406 0.72 -13.10 -29.03
C HIS A 406 1.42 -12.95 -30.40
N ALA A 407 0.65 -12.67 -31.46
CA ALA A 407 1.17 -12.44 -32.81
C ALA A 407 2.13 -11.24 -32.89
N SER A 408 2.01 -10.28 -31.97
CA SER A 408 2.90 -9.12 -31.87
C SER A 408 4.15 -9.38 -31.02
N GLY A 409 4.38 -10.61 -30.58
CA GLY A 409 5.51 -10.98 -29.71
C GLY A 409 5.40 -10.44 -28.28
N ILE A 410 4.22 -10.01 -27.85
CA ILE A 410 3.96 -9.48 -26.51
C ILE A 410 3.69 -10.63 -25.57
N LYS A 411 4.42 -10.71 -24.46
CA LYS A 411 4.19 -11.72 -23.43
C LYS A 411 2.91 -11.40 -22.68
N VAL A 412 1.97 -12.34 -22.56
CA VAL A 412 0.79 -12.17 -21.70
C VAL A 412 0.98 -13.00 -20.43
N THR A 413 0.71 -12.41 -19.27
CA THR A 413 0.75 -13.06 -17.96
C THR A 413 -0.55 -12.74 -17.23
N LEU A 414 -1.02 -13.65 -16.38
CA LEU A 414 -2.22 -13.44 -15.57
C LEU A 414 -1.80 -13.06 -14.14
N ALA A 415 -2.49 -12.09 -13.56
CA ALA A 415 -2.45 -11.76 -12.14
C ALA A 415 -3.84 -12.02 -11.55
N SER A 416 -3.92 -12.66 -10.39
CA SER A 416 -5.19 -12.84 -9.70
C SER A 416 -5.02 -12.61 -8.21
N TYR A 417 -5.99 -11.95 -7.61
CA TYR A 417 -6.13 -11.77 -6.16
C TYR A 417 -7.06 -12.83 -5.53
N VAL A 418 -7.64 -13.71 -6.34
CA VAL A 418 -8.46 -14.85 -5.91
C VAL A 418 -7.52 -16.02 -5.56
N SER A 419 -7.95 -16.93 -4.67
CA SER A 419 -7.19 -18.11 -4.20
C SER A 419 -6.24 -18.70 -5.26
N PHE A 420 -5.01 -19.05 -4.87
CA PHE A 420 -3.97 -19.65 -5.73
C PHE A 420 -4.46 -20.80 -6.63
N TYR A 421 -5.56 -21.46 -6.24
CA TYR A 421 -6.18 -22.54 -7.00
C TYR A 421 -7.30 -22.10 -7.96
N SER A 422 -8.03 -21.00 -7.69
CA SER A 422 -8.85 -20.35 -8.74
C SER A 422 -7.97 -19.88 -9.89
N PHE A 423 -6.75 -19.43 -9.55
CA PHE A 423 -5.75 -18.97 -10.50
C PHE A 423 -5.30 -20.07 -11.46
N ILE A 424 -4.97 -21.29 -10.98
CA ILE A 424 -4.48 -22.39 -11.84
C ILE A 424 -5.52 -22.84 -12.89
N PHE A 425 -6.82 -22.80 -12.59
CA PHE A 425 -7.83 -23.34 -13.51
C PHE A 425 -8.49 -22.29 -14.40
N LEU A 426 -8.62 -21.04 -13.94
CA LEU A 426 -8.90 -19.96 -14.89
C LEU A 426 -7.72 -19.75 -15.83
N THR A 427 -6.47 -20.01 -15.38
CA THR A 427 -5.34 -20.11 -16.29
C THR A 427 -5.45 -21.30 -17.22
N ASP A 428 -5.97 -22.47 -16.83
CA ASP A 428 -6.20 -23.61 -17.75
C ASP A 428 -7.36 -23.37 -18.72
N VAL A 429 -8.42 -22.64 -18.34
CA VAL A 429 -9.46 -22.18 -19.27
C VAL A 429 -8.85 -21.21 -20.28
N LEU A 430 -8.12 -20.18 -19.79
CA LEU A 430 -7.44 -19.22 -20.64
C LEU A 430 -6.31 -19.88 -21.46
N LEU A 431 -5.62 -20.91 -20.94
CA LEU A 431 -4.65 -21.74 -21.65
C LEU A 431 -5.34 -22.68 -22.62
N THR A 432 -6.54 -23.18 -22.35
CA THR A 432 -7.29 -23.98 -23.33
C THR A 432 -7.65 -23.08 -24.51
N PHE A 433 -8.05 -21.83 -24.28
CA PHE A 433 -8.12 -20.83 -25.34
C PHE A 433 -6.74 -20.51 -25.94
N TYR A 434 -5.66 -20.41 -25.16
CA TYR A 434 -4.31 -20.13 -25.65
C TYR A 434 -3.67 -21.31 -26.43
N VAL A 435 -4.04 -22.55 -26.13
CA VAL A 435 -3.54 -23.81 -26.70
C VAL A 435 -4.42 -24.25 -27.87
N VAL A 436 -5.71 -23.95 -27.87
CA VAL A 436 -6.56 -24.04 -29.09
C VAL A 436 -6.14 -23.01 -30.14
N LEU A 437 -5.35 -21.99 -29.74
CA LEU A 437 -4.85 -20.91 -30.61
C LEU A 437 -3.34 -20.95 -30.94
N ASN A 438 -2.65 -22.06 -30.63
CA ASN A 438 -1.28 -22.38 -31.05
C ASN A 438 -1.30 -23.83 -31.61
N PHE A 439 -0.94 -24.19 -32.84
CA PHE A 439 0.28 -23.89 -33.62
C PHE A 439 1.54 -23.72 -32.78
#